data_AF-A0A963U6C6-F1
#
_entry.id   AF-A0A963U6C6-F1
#
_cell.length_a   1.000
_cell.length_b   1.000
_cell.length_c   1.000
_cell.angle_alpha   90.00
_cell.angle_beta   90.00
_cell.angle_gamma   90.00
#
_symmetry.space_group_name_H-M   'P 1'
#
loop_
_entity.id
_entity.type
_entity.pdbx_description
1 polymer ?
#
loop_
_entity_poly.entity_id
_entity_poly.type
_entity_poly.pdbx_seq_one_letter_code
_entity_poly.pdbx_strand_id
1 'polypeptide(L)'
;MVQSAIALAKASAVVRTAHVRASDPAALSRLADALGSKDLALVILFAAPSSDPVTLPQRASEVFGDVPVIGCTTAGEISSEGYTEDEIVAVGLPSAHFAADTILIPDLTILESEDLIGRLILGRQRLARLQPNWPGEFALLLVDGLSIREDAVTSALASGLGPVPLFGGSAGDGTRFERTFVFHGGRALRNAAILTFVRSQCPVKVFKLDHFLPTGQRMVVTGADPARRIVHQINAEPAAFEYARILGKDPNQLTTFTFAAHPVVVRVGGRHHVRSIQRMLPNGDLVFFSAIDEGLVLTLAEAEDMVRHLDRELGRLSEAVAPAAILACDCILRRIEAEEKQMFGQISNILSKHNVVGFSTYGEQLSAMHVNQTMTGVAIYPPGHRFQ
;
A
#
# COMPACT_ATOMS: atom_id res chain seq x y z
N MET A 1 -24.84 -3.31 -29.56
CA MET A 1 -23.84 -2.23 -29.78
C MET A 1 -22.93 -2.23 -28.57
N VAL A 2 -21.78 -2.87 -28.69
CA VAL A 2 -20.78 -2.94 -27.61
C VAL A 2 -20.06 -1.59 -27.60
N GLN A 3 -20.30 -0.77 -26.58
CA GLN A 3 -19.43 0.37 -26.30
C GLN A 3 -18.02 -0.21 -26.09
N SER A 4 -17.14 0.04 -27.05
CA SER A 4 -15.71 -0.19 -26.91
C SER A 4 -15.22 0.66 -25.74
N ALA A 5 -14.90 0.03 -24.61
CA ALA A 5 -14.23 0.71 -23.50
C ALA A 5 -12.87 1.22 -24.00
N ILE A 6 -12.72 2.53 -24.09
CA ILE A 6 -11.45 3.17 -24.42
C ILE A 6 -10.65 3.23 -23.11
N ALA A 7 -9.37 2.82 -23.13
CA ALA A 7 -8.50 3.04 -21.98
C ALA A 7 -8.37 4.54 -21.73
N LEU A 8 -8.73 4.98 -20.53
CA LEU A 8 -8.68 6.38 -20.12
C LEU A 8 -7.25 6.68 -19.65
N ALA A 9 -6.54 7.48 -20.44
CA ALA A 9 -5.17 7.88 -20.17
C ALA A 9 -5.14 9.28 -19.55
N LYS A 10 -4.37 9.44 -18.48
CA LYS A 10 -3.96 10.75 -17.97
C LYS A 10 -2.47 10.89 -18.24
N ALA A 11 -2.13 11.59 -19.32
CA ALA A 11 -0.75 11.83 -19.70
C ALA A 11 -0.18 13.00 -18.87
N SER A 12 0.38 12.70 -17.71
CA SER A 12 1.42 13.55 -17.15
C SER A 12 2.72 13.27 -17.92
N ALA A 13 3.47 14.32 -18.28
CA ALA A 13 4.75 14.15 -18.97
C ALA A 13 5.77 13.34 -18.15
N VAL A 14 5.54 13.23 -16.83
CA VAL A 14 6.45 12.58 -15.89
C VAL A 14 6.07 11.12 -15.65
N VAL A 15 4.84 10.83 -15.24
CA VAL A 15 4.33 9.47 -14.98
C VAL A 15 3.14 9.21 -15.87
N ARG A 16 3.10 8.05 -16.54
CA ARG A 16 2.00 7.68 -17.43
C ARG A 16 1.06 6.75 -16.69
N THR A 17 -0.23 7.04 -16.72
CA THR A 17 -1.25 6.21 -16.06
C THR A 17 -2.37 5.89 -17.03
N ALA A 18 -2.83 4.66 -17.00
CA ALA A 18 -3.98 4.20 -17.77
C ALA A 18 -4.79 3.21 -16.94
N HIS A 19 -6.08 3.09 -17.23
CA HIS A 19 -6.93 2.06 -16.65
C HIS A 19 -7.93 1.54 -17.68
N VAL A 20 -8.38 0.31 -17.45
CA VAL A 20 -9.34 -0.39 -18.30
C VAL A 20 -10.09 -1.42 -17.45
N ARG A 21 -11.33 -1.75 -17.85
CA ARG A 21 -12.08 -2.84 -17.23
C ARG A 21 -11.31 -4.16 -17.32
N ALA A 22 -11.27 -4.92 -16.23
CA ALA A 22 -10.61 -6.22 -16.16
C ALA A 22 -11.19 -7.25 -17.14
N SER A 23 -12.47 -7.10 -17.47
CA SER A 23 -13.19 -7.93 -18.45
C SER A 23 -12.91 -7.58 -19.92
N ASP A 24 -12.16 -6.51 -20.23
CA ASP A 24 -11.84 -6.16 -21.62
C ASP A 24 -10.83 -7.18 -22.21
N PRO A 25 -11.19 -7.92 -23.28
CA PRO A 25 -10.29 -8.92 -23.87
C PRO A 25 -8.99 -8.32 -24.44
N ALA A 26 -9.00 -7.02 -24.75
CA ALA A 26 -7.87 -6.25 -25.25
C ALA A 26 -7.21 -5.37 -24.16
N ALA A 27 -7.54 -5.57 -22.87
CA ALA A 27 -7.08 -4.74 -21.76
C ALA A 27 -5.58 -4.39 -21.83
N LEU A 28 -4.70 -5.39 -21.87
CA LEU A 28 -3.24 -5.17 -21.90
C LEU A 28 -2.77 -4.41 -23.14
N SER A 29 -3.34 -4.69 -24.31
CA SER A 29 -3.01 -3.97 -25.55
C SER A 29 -3.37 -2.49 -25.43
N ARG A 30 -4.56 -2.18 -24.90
CA ARG A 30 -4.99 -0.78 -24.70
C ARG A 30 -4.15 -0.07 -23.64
N LEU A 31 -3.79 -0.75 -22.56
CA LEU A 31 -2.90 -0.21 -21.54
C LEU A 31 -1.51 0.09 -22.13
N ALA A 32 -0.97 -0.81 -22.95
CA ALA A 32 0.32 -0.62 -23.60
C ALA A 32 0.31 0.55 -24.61
N ASP A 33 -0.76 0.69 -25.40
CA ASP A 33 -0.96 1.82 -26.30
C ASP A 33 -1.04 3.15 -25.53
N ALA A 34 -1.80 3.17 -24.42
CA ALA A 34 -1.97 4.35 -23.58
C ALA A 34 -0.69 4.76 -22.84
N LEU A 35 0.11 3.79 -22.39
CA LEU A 35 1.37 4.04 -21.68
C LEU A 35 2.56 4.33 -22.61
N GLY A 36 2.50 3.90 -23.87
CA GLY A 36 3.67 3.90 -24.77
C GLY A 36 4.68 2.83 -24.36
N SER A 37 4.62 1.67 -25.00
CA SER A 37 5.25 0.43 -24.51
C SER A 37 6.77 0.32 -24.65
N LYS A 38 7.48 1.29 -25.25
CA LYS A 38 8.90 1.13 -25.65
C LYS A 38 9.91 1.99 -24.89
N ASP A 39 9.46 2.99 -24.14
CA ASP A 39 10.32 3.96 -23.45
C ASP A 39 10.03 4.02 -21.95
N LEU A 40 9.76 2.86 -21.35
CA LEU A 40 9.47 2.71 -19.93
C LEU A 40 10.62 1.96 -19.22
N ALA A 41 10.97 2.41 -18.02
CA ALA A 41 11.87 1.69 -17.12
C ALA A 41 11.13 0.64 -16.27
N LEU A 42 9.81 0.80 -16.07
CA LEU A 42 8.98 -0.09 -15.28
C LEU A 42 7.50 0.10 -15.62
N VAL A 43 6.74 -0.99 -15.60
CA VAL A 43 5.27 -0.99 -15.56
C VAL A 43 4.80 -1.65 -14.27
N ILE A 44 3.85 -1.01 -13.58
CA ILE A 44 3.21 -1.52 -12.38
C ILE A 44 1.73 -1.74 -12.68
N LEU A 45 1.22 -2.95 -12.44
CA LEU A 45 -0.17 -3.33 -12.67
C LEU A 45 -0.89 -3.61 -11.34
N PHE A 46 -1.95 -2.86 -11.08
CA PHE A 46 -2.89 -3.13 -10.00
C PHE A 46 -4.14 -3.75 -10.62
N ALA A 47 -4.30 -5.06 -10.43
CA ALA A 47 -5.32 -5.83 -11.12
C ALA A 47 -6.48 -6.17 -10.19
N ALA A 48 -7.70 -5.84 -10.64
CA ALA A 48 -8.90 -6.28 -9.98
C ALA A 48 -8.91 -7.80 -9.80
N PRO A 49 -9.51 -8.32 -8.73
CA PRO A 49 -9.47 -9.75 -8.41
C PRO A 49 -10.21 -10.67 -9.39
N SER A 50 -11.05 -10.08 -10.24
CA SER A 50 -11.73 -10.72 -11.37
C SER A 50 -10.79 -11.04 -12.53
N SER A 51 -9.62 -10.38 -12.59
CA SER A 51 -8.59 -10.66 -13.58
C SER A 51 -8.03 -12.07 -13.36
N ASP A 52 -7.75 -12.79 -14.45
CA ASP A 52 -7.09 -14.08 -14.36
C ASP A 52 -5.63 -13.89 -13.87
N PRO A 53 -5.29 -14.34 -12.64
CA PRO A 53 -3.98 -14.07 -12.06
C PRO A 53 -2.87 -14.85 -12.78
N VAL A 54 -3.17 -15.92 -13.52
CA VAL A 54 -2.15 -16.70 -14.23
C VAL A 54 -1.82 -16.07 -15.57
N THR A 55 -2.85 -15.78 -16.38
CA THR A 55 -2.64 -15.32 -17.75
C THR A 55 -2.29 -13.84 -17.83
N LEU A 56 -2.77 -13.01 -16.88
CA LEU A 56 -2.50 -11.56 -16.87
C LEU A 56 -0.99 -11.23 -16.85
N PRO A 57 -0.18 -11.69 -15.86
CA PRO A 57 1.23 -11.32 -15.81
C PRO A 57 2.01 -11.88 -17.00
N GLN A 58 1.70 -13.09 -17.47
CA GLN A 58 2.35 -13.69 -18.63
C GLN A 58 2.12 -12.82 -19.88
N ARG A 59 0.85 -12.52 -20.18
CA ARG A 59 0.51 -11.68 -21.34
C ARG A 59 1.05 -10.26 -21.19
N ALA A 60 1.12 -9.73 -19.97
CA ALA A 60 1.70 -8.40 -19.74
C ALA A 60 3.19 -8.40 -20.13
N SER A 61 3.96 -9.40 -19.74
CA SER A 61 5.36 -9.54 -20.16
C SER A 61 5.50 -9.69 -21.68
N GLU A 62 4.59 -10.40 -22.35
CA GLU A 62 4.59 -10.51 -23.83
C GLU A 62 4.32 -9.16 -24.50
N VAL A 63 3.37 -8.37 -23.98
CA VAL A 63 2.95 -7.08 -24.56
C VAL A 63 3.97 -5.97 -24.32
N PHE A 64 4.56 -5.91 -23.12
CA PHE A 64 5.55 -4.89 -22.74
C PHE A 64 7.01 -5.28 -23.08
N GLY A 65 7.23 -6.51 -23.56
CA GLY A 65 8.53 -6.98 -24.03
C GLY A 65 9.61 -6.94 -22.94
N ASP A 66 10.71 -6.25 -23.22
CA ASP A 66 11.86 -6.16 -22.31
C ASP A 66 11.62 -5.23 -21.11
N VAL A 67 10.52 -4.46 -21.09
CA VAL A 67 10.20 -3.59 -19.96
C VAL A 67 9.78 -4.45 -18.76
N PRO A 68 10.42 -4.29 -17.59
CA PRO A 68 10.01 -5.00 -16.38
C PRO A 68 8.56 -4.69 -16.02
N VAL A 69 7.76 -5.73 -15.82
CA VAL A 69 6.38 -5.63 -15.33
C VAL A 69 6.31 -6.23 -13.93
N ILE A 70 5.81 -5.44 -12.98
CA ILE A 70 5.46 -5.88 -11.63
C ILE A 70 4.00 -5.56 -11.34
N GLY A 71 3.46 -6.06 -10.24
CA GLY A 71 2.11 -5.70 -9.82
C GLY A 71 1.57 -6.59 -8.72
N CYS A 72 0.27 -6.48 -8.47
CA CYS A 72 -0.45 -7.34 -7.55
C CYS A 72 -1.96 -7.33 -7.80
N THR A 73 -2.66 -8.30 -7.20
CA THR A 73 -4.11 -8.20 -7.02
C THR A 73 -4.46 -7.19 -5.94
N THR A 74 -5.67 -6.64 -5.98
CA THR A 74 -6.09 -5.47 -5.20
C THR A 74 -7.31 -5.73 -4.32
N ALA A 75 -7.54 -4.87 -3.34
CA ALA A 75 -8.81 -4.79 -2.62
C ALA A 75 -9.79 -3.77 -3.27
N GLY A 76 -9.47 -3.30 -4.47
CA GLY A 76 -10.10 -2.17 -5.15
C GLY A 76 -9.04 -1.28 -5.80
N GLU A 77 -9.44 -0.44 -6.74
CA GLU A 77 -8.52 0.35 -7.55
C GLU A 77 -8.63 1.85 -7.26
N ILE A 78 -7.55 2.59 -7.51
CA ILE A 78 -7.55 4.04 -7.57
C ILE A 78 -7.07 4.46 -8.96
N SER A 79 -8.01 4.90 -9.80
CA SER A 79 -7.74 5.36 -11.16
C SER A 79 -7.77 6.89 -11.23
N SER A 80 -7.69 7.45 -12.45
CA SER A 80 -7.88 8.90 -12.64
C SER A 80 -9.29 9.38 -12.25
N GLU A 81 -10.24 8.47 -12.03
CA GLU A 81 -11.60 8.77 -11.58
C GLU A 81 -11.76 8.70 -10.04
N GLY A 82 -10.67 8.42 -9.31
CA GLY A 82 -10.71 8.16 -7.87
C GLY A 82 -10.87 6.66 -7.59
N TYR A 83 -11.69 6.28 -6.60
CA TYR A 83 -11.96 4.86 -6.37
C TYR A 83 -12.73 4.25 -7.53
N THR A 84 -12.23 3.12 -8.04
CA THR A 84 -12.90 2.31 -9.06
C THR A 84 -12.95 0.83 -8.65
N GLU A 85 -13.67 0.03 -9.45
CA GLU A 85 -13.84 -1.41 -9.27
C GLU A 85 -13.78 -2.15 -10.59
N ASP A 86 -13.27 -3.38 -10.52
CA ASP A 86 -13.23 -4.31 -11.65
C ASP A 86 -12.38 -3.74 -12.81
N GLU A 87 -11.28 -3.08 -12.45
CA GLU A 87 -10.33 -2.48 -13.38
C GLU A 87 -8.91 -3.02 -13.21
N ILE A 88 -8.13 -2.88 -14.28
CA ILE A 88 -6.67 -2.98 -14.23
C ILE A 88 -6.14 -1.56 -14.35
N VAL A 89 -5.52 -1.06 -13.28
CA VAL A 89 -4.82 0.23 -13.27
C VAL A 89 -3.35 0.00 -13.54
N ALA A 90 -2.81 0.70 -14.53
CA ALA A 90 -1.43 0.59 -14.95
C ALA A 90 -0.68 1.92 -14.75
N VAL A 91 0.51 1.83 -14.17
CA VAL A 91 1.44 2.93 -13.99
C VAL A 91 2.72 2.63 -14.78
N GLY A 92 3.03 3.45 -15.77
CA GLY A 92 4.28 3.41 -16.52
C GLY A 92 5.24 4.50 -16.04
N LEU A 93 6.48 4.11 -15.75
CA LEU A 93 7.58 5.02 -15.41
C LEU A 93 8.49 5.20 -16.64
N PRO A 94 8.46 6.35 -17.33
CA PRO A 94 9.31 6.58 -18.50
C PRO A 94 10.81 6.52 -18.18
N SER A 95 11.58 5.84 -19.02
CA SER A 95 13.03 5.67 -18.83
C SER A 95 13.83 6.98 -18.91
N ALA A 96 13.25 8.02 -19.52
CA ALA A 96 13.80 9.37 -19.53
C ALA A 96 13.89 10.01 -18.13
N HIS A 97 13.02 9.60 -17.20
CA HIS A 97 12.91 10.20 -15.86
C HIS A 97 13.10 9.19 -14.72
N PHE A 98 13.09 7.89 -15.01
CA PHE A 98 13.15 6.82 -14.02
C PHE A 98 14.09 5.69 -14.42
N ALA A 99 14.66 5.06 -13.41
CA ALA A 99 15.44 3.85 -13.50
C ALA A 99 15.00 2.97 -12.32
N ALA A 100 14.70 1.71 -12.60
CA ALA A 100 14.16 0.80 -11.63
C ALA A 100 14.97 -0.50 -11.57
N ASP A 101 15.07 -1.08 -10.37
CA ASP A 101 15.63 -2.41 -10.15
C ASP A 101 14.67 -3.18 -9.24
N THR A 102 14.27 -4.37 -9.66
CA THR A 102 13.24 -5.18 -8.96
C THR A 102 13.90 -6.39 -8.33
N ILE A 103 13.56 -6.67 -7.08
CA ILE A 103 14.05 -7.80 -6.30
C ILE A 103 12.85 -8.62 -5.87
N LEU A 104 12.79 -9.86 -6.36
CA LEU A 104 11.83 -10.85 -5.92
C LEU A 104 12.29 -11.52 -4.62
N ILE A 105 11.38 -11.62 -3.67
CA ILE A 105 11.48 -12.42 -2.45
C ILE A 105 10.44 -13.54 -2.60
N PRO A 106 10.82 -14.73 -3.11
CA PRO A 106 9.87 -15.72 -3.60
C PRO A 106 9.21 -16.57 -2.50
N ASP A 107 9.76 -16.59 -1.28
CA ASP A 107 9.23 -17.32 -0.14
C ASP A 107 9.41 -16.50 1.14
N LEU A 108 8.31 -15.98 1.69
CA LEU A 108 8.34 -15.16 2.90
C LEU A 108 8.49 -15.97 4.20
N THR A 109 8.45 -17.30 4.13
CA THR A 109 8.78 -18.16 5.27
C THR A 109 10.29 -18.26 5.49
N ILE A 110 11.07 -18.03 4.43
CA ILE A 110 12.54 -18.12 4.41
C ILE A 110 13.13 -16.73 4.13
N LEU A 111 13.36 -15.95 5.19
CA LEU A 111 13.98 -14.62 5.10
C LEU A 111 15.46 -14.69 5.50
N GLU A 112 16.29 -15.17 4.58
CA GLU A 112 17.76 -15.17 4.75
C GLU A 112 18.29 -13.75 4.68
N SER A 113 18.43 -13.12 5.86
CA SER A 113 18.68 -11.69 5.97
C SER A 113 20.00 -11.27 5.30
N GLU A 114 21.06 -12.07 5.36
CA GLU A 114 22.36 -11.73 4.78
C GLU A 114 22.35 -11.68 3.23
N ASP A 115 21.81 -12.71 2.57
CA ASP A 115 21.67 -12.72 1.11
C ASP A 115 20.76 -11.58 0.63
N LEU A 116 19.62 -11.40 1.32
CA LEU A 116 18.68 -10.34 1.01
C LEU A 116 19.37 -8.97 1.12
N ILE A 117 20.05 -8.68 2.24
CA ILE A 117 20.81 -7.44 2.42
C ILE A 117 21.85 -7.24 1.31
N GLY A 118 22.57 -8.30 0.92
CA GLY A 118 23.52 -8.26 -0.20
C GLY A 118 22.86 -7.82 -1.51
N ARG A 119 21.72 -8.45 -1.86
CA ARG A 119 20.94 -8.08 -3.05
C ARG A 119 20.41 -6.64 -2.99
N LEU A 120 19.96 -6.18 -1.82
CA LEU A 120 19.49 -4.81 -1.61
C LEU A 120 20.60 -3.77 -1.87
N ILE A 121 21.78 -4.01 -1.28
CA ILE A 121 22.94 -3.12 -1.44
C ILE A 121 23.38 -3.06 -2.90
N LEU A 122 23.46 -4.22 -3.57
CA LEU A 122 23.85 -4.30 -4.98
C LEU A 122 22.84 -3.58 -5.89
N GLY A 123 21.54 -3.76 -5.68
CA GLY A 123 20.50 -3.10 -6.48
C GLY A 123 20.54 -1.58 -6.34
N ARG A 124 20.66 -1.08 -5.09
CA ARG A 124 20.81 0.36 -4.84
C ARG A 124 22.07 0.93 -5.49
N GLN A 125 23.21 0.24 -5.37
CA GLN A 125 24.47 0.66 -5.98
C GLN A 125 24.40 0.68 -7.52
N ARG A 126 23.71 -0.29 -8.13
CA ARG A 126 23.50 -0.34 -9.59
C ARG A 126 22.78 0.91 -10.07
N LEU A 127 21.66 1.27 -9.44
CA LEU A 127 20.90 2.48 -9.80
C LEU A 127 21.68 3.76 -9.53
N ALA A 128 22.39 3.85 -8.40
CA ALA A 128 23.23 5.01 -8.08
C ALA A 128 24.36 5.21 -9.09
N ARG A 129 24.96 4.13 -9.62
CA ARG A 129 25.96 4.20 -10.69
C ARG A 129 25.37 4.55 -12.05
N LEU A 130 24.18 4.03 -12.36
CA LEU A 130 23.50 4.29 -13.63
C LEU A 130 23.07 5.76 -13.74
N GLN A 131 22.59 6.35 -12.63
CA GLN A 131 22.05 7.72 -12.60
C GLN A 131 22.56 8.52 -11.38
N PRO A 132 23.85 8.86 -11.30
CA PRO A 132 24.44 9.44 -10.09
C PRO A 132 23.85 10.81 -9.70
N ASN A 133 23.45 11.60 -10.70
CA ASN A 133 22.99 12.98 -10.51
C ASN A 133 21.48 13.13 -10.29
N TRP A 134 20.74 12.02 -10.28
CA TRP A 134 19.30 12.04 -10.08
C TRP A 134 18.95 12.19 -8.60
N PRO A 135 18.15 13.22 -8.24
CA PRO A 135 17.95 13.60 -6.83
C PRO A 135 16.91 12.74 -6.11
N GLY A 136 16.00 12.09 -6.83
CA GLY A 136 14.93 11.30 -6.25
C GLY A 136 15.30 9.83 -6.12
N GLU A 137 15.00 9.26 -4.96
CA GLU A 137 15.04 7.81 -4.75
C GLU A 137 13.94 7.36 -3.78
N PHE A 138 13.36 6.19 -4.04
CA PHE A 138 12.40 5.55 -3.16
C PHE A 138 12.37 4.04 -3.42
N ALA A 139 11.76 3.29 -2.49
CA ALA A 139 11.47 1.88 -2.65
C ALA A 139 9.95 1.64 -2.55
N LEU A 140 9.41 0.87 -3.48
CA LEU A 140 8.05 0.33 -3.44
C LEU A 140 8.10 -1.14 -3.03
N LEU A 141 7.35 -1.51 -2.00
CA LEU A 141 7.18 -2.89 -1.56
C LEU A 141 5.76 -3.38 -1.85
N LEU A 142 5.63 -4.47 -2.60
CA LEU A 142 4.37 -5.20 -2.77
C LEU A 142 4.51 -6.57 -2.09
N VAL A 143 3.57 -6.92 -1.22
CA VAL A 143 3.61 -8.16 -0.42
C VAL A 143 2.34 -8.96 -0.66
N ASP A 144 2.40 -10.29 -0.69
CA ASP A 144 1.20 -11.13 -0.56
C ASP A 144 0.51 -10.83 0.78
N GLY A 145 -0.69 -10.24 0.72
CA GLY A 145 -1.42 -9.75 1.88
C GLY A 145 -2.09 -10.81 2.74
N LEU A 146 -2.01 -12.08 2.35
CA LEU A 146 -2.47 -13.20 3.17
C LEU A 146 -1.31 -14.07 3.68
N SER A 147 -0.08 -13.63 3.48
CA SER A 147 1.11 -14.32 4.01
C SER A 147 1.25 -14.20 5.53
N ILE A 148 0.74 -13.12 6.15
CA ILE A 148 0.99 -12.77 7.57
C ILE A 148 2.49 -12.52 7.81
N ARG A 149 3.25 -12.12 6.77
CA ARG A 149 4.71 -11.93 6.84
C ARG A 149 5.14 -10.48 6.65
N GLU A 150 4.21 -9.53 6.54
CA GLU A 150 4.50 -8.12 6.32
C GLU A 150 5.45 -7.53 7.38
N ASP A 151 5.20 -7.81 8.66
CA ASP A 151 6.05 -7.37 9.77
C ASP A 151 7.46 -7.97 9.67
N ALA A 152 7.55 -9.27 9.37
CA ALA A 152 8.83 -9.97 9.22
C ALA A 152 9.64 -9.47 8.03
N VAL A 153 8.99 -9.24 6.89
CA VAL A 153 9.62 -8.72 5.66
C VAL A 153 10.10 -7.29 5.87
N THR A 154 9.26 -6.41 6.41
CA THR A 154 9.65 -5.00 6.64
C THR A 154 10.81 -4.90 7.63
N SER A 155 10.84 -5.75 8.67
CA SER A 155 11.97 -5.86 9.60
C SER A 155 13.25 -6.35 8.91
N ALA A 156 13.17 -7.42 8.11
CA ALA A 156 14.32 -7.97 7.39
C ALA A 156 14.93 -6.98 6.38
N LEU A 157 14.11 -6.12 5.77
CA LEU A 157 14.56 -5.11 4.81
C LEU A 157 15.20 -3.88 5.48
N ALA A 158 14.87 -3.59 6.75
CA ALA A 158 15.20 -2.34 7.42
C ALA A 158 16.70 -2.02 7.42
N SER A 159 17.55 -3.02 7.63
CA SER A 159 19.01 -2.86 7.68
C SER A 159 19.64 -2.67 6.30
N GLY A 160 19.06 -3.24 5.24
CA GLY A 160 19.59 -3.17 3.87
C GLY A 160 19.14 -1.95 3.08
N LEU A 161 17.98 -1.37 3.40
CA LEU A 161 17.42 -0.21 2.70
C LEU A 161 18.30 1.05 2.80
N GLY A 162 19.00 1.22 3.93
CA GLY A 162 19.78 2.42 4.20
C GLY A 162 18.88 3.68 4.24
N PRO A 163 19.25 4.79 3.59
CA PRO A 163 18.47 6.03 3.64
C PRO A 163 17.26 6.05 2.71
N VAL A 164 17.09 5.03 1.86
CA VAL A 164 16.04 5.03 0.83
C VAL A 164 14.67 4.95 1.49
N PRO A 165 13.77 5.92 1.28
CA PRO A 165 12.45 5.88 1.86
C PRO A 165 11.62 4.77 1.21
N LEU A 166 11.00 3.93 2.03
CA LEU A 166 10.15 2.82 1.60
C LEU A 166 8.67 3.14 1.87
N PHE A 167 7.83 2.86 0.89
CA PHE A 167 6.39 2.68 1.08
C PHE A 167 5.92 1.40 0.38
N GLY A 168 4.72 0.93 0.70
CA GLY A 168 4.22 -0.30 0.10
C GLY A 168 2.78 -0.62 0.46
N GLY A 169 2.29 -1.65 -0.19
CA GLY A 169 0.95 -2.18 -0.01
C GLY A 169 0.92 -3.70 -0.08
N SER A 170 0.13 -4.30 0.81
CA SER A 170 -0.23 -5.71 0.75
C SER A 170 -1.31 -5.94 -0.30
N ALA A 171 -1.08 -6.92 -1.17
CA ALA A 171 -2.02 -7.38 -2.17
C ALA A 171 -3.36 -7.76 -1.52
N GLY A 172 -4.46 -7.59 -2.27
CA GLY A 172 -5.81 -7.87 -1.81
C GLY A 172 -6.58 -8.73 -2.81
N ASP A 173 -7.80 -9.10 -2.43
CA ASP A 173 -8.75 -9.77 -3.31
C ASP A 173 -10.19 -9.30 -3.09
N GLY A 174 -10.36 -7.97 -3.14
CA GLY A 174 -11.59 -7.29 -2.78
C GLY A 174 -11.81 -7.34 -1.27
N THR A 175 -12.95 -7.87 -0.86
CA THR A 175 -13.30 -8.08 0.56
C THR A 175 -13.35 -9.56 0.95
N ARG A 176 -12.84 -10.46 0.10
CA ARG A 176 -12.97 -11.91 0.29
C ARG A 176 -11.94 -12.50 1.25
N PHE A 177 -10.72 -11.95 1.28
CA PHE A 177 -9.59 -12.45 2.08
C PHE A 177 -9.28 -13.93 1.84
N GLU A 178 -9.36 -14.41 0.59
CA GLU A 178 -9.18 -15.83 0.25
C GLU A 178 -7.83 -16.11 -0.41
N ARG A 179 -7.43 -15.29 -1.38
CA ARG A 179 -6.20 -15.51 -2.17
C ARG A 179 -5.66 -14.19 -2.73
N THR A 180 -4.39 -13.90 -2.55
CA THR A 180 -3.77 -12.71 -3.17
C THR A 180 -2.52 -13.10 -3.94
N PHE A 181 -2.11 -12.26 -4.89
CA PHE A 181 -0.94 -12.52 -5.72
C PHE A 181 -0.11 -11.25 -5.90
N VAL A 182 1.20 -11.41 -5.95
CA VAL A 182 2.13 -10.43 -6.51
C VAL A 182 2.62 -10.91 -7.89
N PHE A 183 2.87 -10.00 -8.81
CA PHE A 183 3.26 -10.29 -10.19
C PHE A 183 4.71 -9.91 -10.43
N HIS A 184 5.54 -10.87 -10.85
CA HIS A 184 6.94 -10.61 -11.21
C HIS A 184 7.38 -11.54 -12.34
N GLY A 185 8.05 -11.00 -13.35
CA GLY A 185 8.65 -11.79 -14.44
C GLY A 185 7.66 -12.71 -15.15
N GLY A 186 6.45 -12.21 -15.44
CA GLY A 186 5.40 -12.98 -16.12
C GLY A 186 4.66 -14.00 -15.25
N ARG A 187 4.91 -14.04 -13.94
CA ARG A 187 4.34 -15.03 -13.01
C ARG A 187 3.52 -14.36 -11.92
N ALA A 188 2.46 -15.02 -11.49
CA ALA A 188 1.77 -14.74 -10.24
C ALA A 188 2.31 -15.60 -9.11
N LEU A 189 2.62 -14.96 -8.00
CA LEU A 189 3.32 -15.56 -6.87
C LEU A 189 2.51 -15.34 -5.59
N ARG A 190 2.47 -16.38 -4.77
CA ARG A 190 1.92 -16.38 -3.42
C ARG A 190 3.07 -16.56 -2.44
N ASN A 191 2.86 -16.16 -1.20
CA ASN A 191 3.86 -16.16 -0.14
C ASN A 191 5.16 -15.50 -0.64
N ALA A 192 5.03 -14.38 -1.34
CA ALA A 192 6.13 -13.66 -1.97
C ALA A 192 5.98 -12.14 -1.80
N ALA A 193 7.09 -11.42 -1.96
CA ALA A 193 7.12 -9.97 -2.01
C ALA A 193 8.04 -9.48 -3.13
N ILE A 194 7.78 -8.27 -3.59
CA ILE A 194 8.56 -7.58 -4.62
C ILE A 194 9.01 -6.26 -4.02
N LEU A 195 10.31 -6.07 -3.88
CA LEU A 195 10.89 -4.78 -3.59
C LEU A 195 11.40 -4.14 -4.88
N THR A 196 10.98 -2.92 -5.14
CA THR A 196 11.42 -2.17 -6.31
C THR A 196 12.10 -0.89 -5.88
N PHE A 197 13.40 -0.79 -6.16
CA PHE A 197 14.10 0.47 -6.03
C PHE A 197 13.84 1.31 -7.27
N VAL A 198 13.53 2.59 -7.07
CA VAL A 198 13.36 3.56 -8.14
C VAL A 198 14.28 4.74 -7.86
N ARG A 199 15.09 5.09 -8.86
CA ARG A 199 15.85 6.35 -8.90
C ARG A 199 15.24 7.24 -9.96
N SER A 200 15.13 8.53 -9.69
CA SER A 200 14.40 9.46 -10.56
C SER A 200 15.08 10.82 -10.70
N GLN A 201 15.02 11.37 -11.91
CA GLN A 201 15.33 12.78 -12.18
C GLN A 201 14.37 13.71 -11.42
N CYS A 202 13.18 13.22 -11.08
CA CYS A 202 12.14 13.94 -10.38
C CYS A 202 12.37 13.90 -8.87
N PRO A 203 12.18 15.01 -8.15
CA PRO A 203 12.08 14.98 -6.70
C PRO A 203 10.89 14.12 -6.28
N VAL A 204 11.05 13.42 -5.16
CA VAL A 204 10.02 12.55 -4.61
C VAL A 204 9.83 12.79 -3.12
N LYS A 205 8.62 12.58 -2.62
CA LYS A 205 8.30 12.63 -1.20
C LYS A 205 7.43 11.44 -0.83
N VAL A 206 7.99 10.49 -0.09
CA VAL A 206 7.22 9.41 0.52
C VAL A 206 6.41 9.95 1.69
N PHE A 207 5.16 9.54 1.81
CA PHE A 207 4.23 10.03 2.82
C PHE A 207 3.37 8.91 3.40
N LYS A 208 2.74 9.22 4.55
CA LYS A 208 1.74 8.40 5.24
C LYS A 208 0.66 9.33 5.78
N LEU A 209 -0.60 8.98 5.56
CA LEU A 209 -1.78 9.69 6.06
C LEU A 209 -2.66 8.73 6.86
N ASP A 210 -3.18 9.19 7.99
CA ASP A 210 -4.26 8.56 8.75
C ASP A 210 -5.01 9.62 9.52
N HIS A 211 -6.33 9.49 9.62
CA HIS A 211 -7.19 10.52 10.16
C HIS A 211 -7.49 10.27 11.65
N PHE A 212 -6.56 9.66 12.39
CA PHE A 212 -6.78 9.27 13.78
C PHE A 212 -5.98 10.14 14.76
N LEU A 213 -6.66 10.62 15.79
CA LEU A 213 -6.09 11.39 16.87
C LEU A 213 -6.04 10.57 18.15
N PRO A 214 -4.87 10.43 18.80
CA PRO A 214 -4.76 9.71 20.07
C PRO A 214 -5.53 10.44 21.17
N THR A 215 -6.27 9.68 21.97
CA THR A 215 -6.95 10.19 23.18
C THR A 215 -6.04 10.11 24.41
N GLY A 216 -6.57 10.47 25.58
CA GLY A 216 -5.91 10.25 26.87
C GLY A 216 -6.00 8.79 27.38
N GLN A 217 -6.84 7.95 26.77
CA GLN A 217 -7.07 6.58 27.23
C GLN A 217 -5.98 5.65 26.71
N ARG A 218 -5.27 5.02 27.63
CA ARG A 218 -4.16 4.10 27.33
C ARG A 218 -4.39 2.75 27.96
N MET A 219 -3.83 1.73 27.34
CA MET A 219 -3.88 0.36 27.79
C MET A 219 -2.56 -0.33 27.47
N VAL A 220 -2.14 -1.25 28.33
CA VAL A 220 -0.87 -1.98 28.19
C VAL A 220 -1.18 -3.40 27.77
N VAL A 221 -0.52 -3.87 26.72
CA VAL A 221 -0.59 -5.28 26.33
C VAL A 221 0.23 -6.08 27.33
N THR A 222 -0.40 -7.01 28.03
CA THR A 222 0.24 -7.82 29.09
C THR A 222 0.36 -9.29 28.74
N GLY A 223 -0.15 -9.69 27.57
CA GLY A 223 0.05 -11.04 27.03
C GLY A 223 -0.34 -11.08 25.56
N ALA A 224 0.56 -11.55 24.70
CA ALA A 224 0.35 -11.61 23.26
C ALA A 224 1.15 -12.73 22.60
N ASP A 225 0.69 -13.17 21.43
CA ASP A 225 1.43 -13.95 20.44
C ASP A 225 1.64 -13.07 19.19
N PRO A 226 2.80 -12.37 19.10
CA PRO A 226 3.07 -11.46 17.99
C PRO A 226 3.12 -12.17 16.63
N ALA A 227 3.59 -13.43 16.59
CA ALA A 227 3.71 -14.21 15.36
C ALA A 227 2.35 -14.56 14.76
N ARG A 228 1.34 -14.77 15.62
CA ARG A 228 -0.06 -14.99 15.20
C ARG A 228 -0.90 -13.72 15.19
N ARG A 229 -0.31 -12.57 15.58
CA ARG A 229 -0.99 -11.28 15.75
C ARG A 229 -2.17 -11.36 16.74
N ILE A 230 -2.02 -12.13 17.81
CA ILE A 230 -3.07 -12.33 18.82
C ILE A 230 -2.67 -11.59 20.10
N VAL A 231 -3.59 -10.82 20.66
CA VAL A 231 -3.48 -10.25 22.00
C VAL A 231 -4.43 -11.00 22.91
N HIS A 232 -3.85 -11.63 23.94
CA HIS A 232 -4.57 -12.41 24.94
C HIS A 232 -5.03 -11.54 26.11
N GLN A 233 -4.16 -10.61 26.54
CA GLN A 233 -4.39 -9.80 27.72
C GLN A 233 -4.03 -8.34 27.52
N ILE A 234 -4.88 -7.48 28.06
CA ILE A 234 -4.69 -6.04 28.17
C ILE A 234 -4.89 -5.66 29.63
N ASN A 235 -3.98 -4.90 30.21
CA ASN A 235 -4.00 -4.51 31.64
C ASN A 235 -4.20 -5.69 32.62
N ALA A 236 -3.59 -6.84 32.33
CA ALA A 236 -3.72 -8.10 33.07
C ALA A 236 -5.13 -8.71 33.08
N GLU A 237 -6.01 -8.28 32.18
CA GLU A 237 -7.38 -8.79 31.99
C GLU A 237 -7.55 -9.36 30.56
N PRO A 238 -8.56 -10.22 30.30
CA PRO A 238 -8.84 -10.70 28.95
C PRO A 238 -9.02 -9.56 27.95
N ALA A 239 -8.31 -9.63 26.82
CA ALA A 239 -8.13 -8.50 25.91
C ALA A 239 -9.44 -7.85 25.46
N ALA A 240 -10.41 -8.64 25.00
CA ALA A 240 -11.72 -8.13 24.57
C ALA A 240 -12.51 -7.48 25.71
N PHE A 241 -12.46 -8.05 26.91
CA PHE A 241 -13.21 -7.56 28.07
C PHE A 241 -12.66 -6.22 28.53
N GLU A 242 -11.35 -6.10 28.62
CA GLU A 242 -10.73 -4.84 29.01
C GLU A 242 -10.92 -3.76 27.95
N TYR A 243 -10.78 -4.11 26.67
CA TYR A 243 -11.07 -3.19 25.57
C TYR A 243 -12.51 -2.70 25.61
N ALA A 244 -13.49 -3.59 25.80
CA ALA A 244 -14.89 -3.22 25.94
C ALA A 244 -15.14 -2.32 27.15
N ARG A 245 -14.52 -2.62 28.30
CA ARG A 245 -14.60 -1.81 29.52
C ARG A 245 -14.09 -0.38 29.28
N ILE A 246 -12.96 -0.23 28.58
CA ILE A 246 -12.39 1.08 28.21
C ILE A 246 -13.34 1.86 27.31
N LEU A 247 -13.99 1.18 26.35
CA LEU A 247 -15.00 1.78 25.47
C LEU A 247 -16.35 2.04 26.16
N GLY A 248 -16.57 1.52 27.37
CA GLY A 248 -17.88 1.53 28.03
C GLY A 248 -18.94 0.71 27.29
N LYS A 249 -18.54 -0.36 26.60
CA LYS A 249 -19.40 -1.26 25.81
C LYS A 249 -19.53 -2.63 26.47
N ASP A 250 -20.57 -3.37 26.09
CA ASP A 250 -20.70 -4.79 26.43
C ASP A 250 -19.67 -5.60 25.60
N PRO A 251 -18.79 -6.42 26.24
CA PRO A 251 -17.83 -7.25 25.52
C PRO A 251 -18.48 -8.23 24.53
N ASN A 252 -19.72 -8.63 24.75
CA ASN A 252 -20.45 -9.52 23.84
C ASN A 252 -20.99 -8.80 22.60
N GLN A 253 -20.88 -7.46 22.56
CA GLN A 253 -21.32 -6.63 21.44
C GLN A 253 -20.16 -6.07 20.62
N LEU A 254 -18.93 -6.52 20.87
CA LEU A 254 -17.79 -6.16 20.04
C LEU A 254 -17.92 -6.78 18.65
N THR A 255 -17.89 -5.92 17.64
CA THR A 255 -17.97 -6.28 16.23
C THR A 255 -16.82 -5.63 15.45
N THR A 256 -16.62 -6.07 14.21
CA THR A 256 -15.71 -5.41 13.25
C THR A 256 -15.98 -3.91 13.15
N PHE A 257 -17.26 -3.49 13.15
CA PHE A 257 -17.65 -2.07 13.17
C PHE A 257 -17.18 -1.35 14.42
N THR A 258 -17.21 -2.00 15.59
CA THR A 258 -16.69 -1.43 16.83
C THR A 258 -15.18 -1.17 16.72
N PHE A 259 -14.43 -2.13 16.18
CA PHE A 259 -12.99 -2.01 16.00
C PHE A 259 -12.61 -0.92 14.99
N ALA A 260 -13.35 -0.81 13.89
CA ALA A 260 -13.14 0.24 12.90
C ALA A 260 -13.43 1.65 13.45
N ALA A 261 -14.48 1.79 14.26
CA ALA A 261 -14.87 3.07 14.86
C ALA A 261 -13.99 3.51 16.03
N HIS A 262 -13.30 2.57 16.67
CA HIS A 262 -12.49 2.80 17.88
C HIS A 262 -11.07 2.23 17.74
N PRO A 263 -10.29 2.71 16.76
CA PRO A 263 -8.97 2.17 16.49
C PRO A 263 -8.02 2.48 17.65
N VAL A 264 -6.99 1.64 17.78
CA VAL A 264 -5.89 1.87 18.73
C VAL A 264 -4.62 2.24 17.98
N VAL A 265 -3.79 3.07 18.60
CA VAL A 265 -2.52 3.53 18.05
C VAL A 265 -1.38 3.23 19.01
N VAL A 266 -0.20 2.98 18.45
CA VAL A 266 1.08 2.89 19.18
C VAL A 266 1.95 4.09 18.86
N ARG A 267 2.77 4.53 19.81
CA ARG A 267 3.78 5.59 19.58
C ARG A 267 5.16 4.99 19.31
N VAL A 268 5.68 5.17 18.09
CA VAL A 268 7.01 4.73 17.66
C VAL A 268 7.75 5.91 17.03
N GLY A 269 9.01 6.13 17.41
CA GLY A 269 9.81 7.25 16.86
C GLY A 269 9.16 8.63 17.05
N GLY A 270 8.40 8.79 18.14
CA GLY A 270 7.66 10.03 18.44
C GLY A 270 6.34 10.23 17.70
N ARG A 271 5.99 9.36 16.73
CA ARG A 271 4.76 9.42 15.93
C ARG A 271 3.79 8.30 16.28
N HIS A 272 2.50 8.51 16.00
CA HIS A 272 1.47 7.50 16.21
C HIS A 272 1.25 6.65 14.95
N HIS A 273 1.04 5.35 15.15
CA HIS A 273 0.80 4.35 14.13
C HIS A 273 -0.41 3.51 14.53
N VAL A 274 -1.36 3.36 13.61
CA VAL A 274 -2.57 2.57 13.86
C VAL A 274 -2.24 1.09 13.96
N ARG A 275 -2.96 0.42 14.85
CA ARG A 275 -2.98 -1.02 15.05
C ARG A 275 -4.42 -1.47 15.04
N SER A 276 -4.88 -1.94 13.87
CA SER A 276 -6.28 -2.28 13.66
C SER A 276 -6.57 -3.67 14.21
N ILE A 277 -7.63 -3.77 15.03
CA ILE A 277 -8.19 -5.04 15.47
C ILE A 277 -9.02 -5.61 14.32
N GLN A 278 -8.73 -6.83 13.90
CA GLN A 278 -9.44 -7.55 12.87
C GLN A 278 -10.74 -8.16 13.41
N ARG A 279 -10.63 -8.93 14.50
CA ARG A 279 -11.76 -9.67 15.07
C ARG A 279 -11.48 -10.07 16.52
N MET A 280 -12.55 -10.46 17.20
CA MET A 280 -12.51 -11.16 18.48
C MET A 280 -12.71 -12.66 18.24
N LEU A 281 -11.90 -13.49 18.90
CA LEU A 281 -12.09 -14.94 18.93
C LEU A 281 -13.09 -15.34 20.04
N PRO A 282 -13.71 -16.53 19.99
CA PRO A 282 -14.69 -16.95 21.00
C PRO A 282 -14.17 -16.98 22.44
N ASN A 283 -12.86 -17.09 22.64
CA ASN A 283 -12.21 -17.06 23.96
C ASN A 283 -11.91 -15.64 24.47
N GLY A 284 -12.26 -14.59 23.72
CA GLY A 284 -12.02 -13.19 24.10
C GLY A 284 -10.65 -12.65 23.66
N ASP A 285 -9.86 -13.43 22.94
CA ASP A 285 -8.62 -12.94 22.32
C ASP A 285 -8.94 -11.96 21.18
N LEU A 286 -8.09 -10.94 21.01
CA LEU A 286 -8.19 -9.99 19.91
C LEU A 286 -7.13 -10.31 18.85
N VAL A 287 -7.56 -10.48 17.60
CA VAL A 287 -6.66 -10.66 16.45
C VAL A 287 -6.44 -9.31 15.79
N PHE A 288 -5.19 -8.95 15.51
CA PHE A 288 -4.79 -7.70 14.87
C PHE A 288 -4.33 -7.92 13.43
N PHE A 289 -4.37 -6.86 12.61
CA PHE A 289 -3.79 -6.88 11.27
C PHE A 289 -2.26 -6.74 11.26
N SER A 290 -1.66 -6.21 12.32
CA SER A 290 -0.20 -6.10 12.52
C SER A 290 0.22 -6.76 13.83
N ALA A 291 1.51 -7.10 13.95
CA ALA A 291 2.05 -7.66 15.18
C ALA A 291 1.94 -6.68 16.36
N ILE A 292 1.67 -7.23 17.55
CA ILE A 292 1.59 -6.51 18.82
C ILE A 292 2.44 -7.25 19.84
N ASP A 293 3.49 -6.60 20.32
CA ASP A 293 4.36 -7.14 21.36
C ASP A 293 3.78 -6.95 22.77
N GLU A 294 4.13 -7.86 23.66
CA GLU A 294 3.90 -7.68 25.09
C GLU A 294 4.67 -6.45 25.62
N GLY A 295 4.06 -5.71 26.55
CA GLY A 295 4.58 -4.46 27.09
C GLY A 295 4.27 -3.23 26.24
N LEU A 296 3.70 -3.40 25.04
CA LEU A 296 3.35 -2.30 24.17
C LEU A 296 2.17 -1.50 24.73
N VAL A 297 2.30 -0.16 24.72
CA VAL A 297 1.24 0.76 25.15
C VAL A 297 0.39 1.13 23.95
N LEU A 298 -0.86 0.68 23.95
CA LEU A 298 -1.89 1.08 23.02
C LEU A 298 -2.63 2.31 23.56
N THR A 299 -2.95 3.25 22.68
CA THR A 299 -3.75 4.43 22.99
C THR A 299 -5.00 4.38 22.13
N LEU A 300 -6.18 4.55 22.74
CA LEU A 300 -7.42 4.66 21.97
C LEU A 300 -7.35 5.93 21.11
N ALA A 301 -7.81 5.87 19.87
CA ALA A 301 -7.85 7.01 18.98
C ALA A 301 -9.28 7.31 18.50
N GLU A 302 -9.51 8.58 18.18
CA GLU A 302 -10.74 9.08 17.58
C GLU A 302 -10.49 9.50 16.14
N ALA A 303 -11.48 9.30 15.28
CA ALA A 303 -11.41 9.66 13.87
C ALA A 303 -11.75 11.15 13.66
N GLU A 304 -10.87 11.89 12.97
CA GLU A 304 -11.23 13.13 12.28
C GLU A 304 -12.17 12.85 11.09
N ASP A 305 -12.78 13.91 10.55
CA ASP A 305 -13.50 13.82 9.27
C ASP A 305 -12.51 13.42 8.14
N MET A 306 -12.74 12.25 7.54
CA MET A 306 -11.84 11.67 6.55
C MET A 306 -11.67 12.55 5.30
N VAL A 307 -12.77 13.16 4.83
CA VAL A 307 -12.78 13.99 3.62
C VAL A 307 -11.92 15.24 3.83
N ARG A 308 -12.16 15.97 4.92
CA ARG A 308 -11.38 17.16 5.29
C ARG A 308 -9.92 16.82 5.55
N HIS A 309 -9.66 15.72 6.24
CA HIS A 309 -8.31 15.26 6.51
C HIS A 309 -7.55 14.97 5.20
N LEU A 310 -8.14 14.18 4.30
CA LEU A 310 -7.50 13.79 3.04
C LEU A 310 -7.19 15.01 2.15
N ASP A 311 -8.15 15.92 1.96
CA ASP A 311 -7.94 17.12 1.14
C ASP A 311 -6.85 18.02 1.73
N ARG A 312 -6.82 18.17 3.06
CA ARG A 312 -5.77 18.93 3.75
C ARG A 312 -4.40 18.32 3.53
N GLU A 313 -4.23 17.02 3.76
CA GLU A 313 -2.91 16.40 3.70
C GLU A 313 -2.39 16.25 2.25
N LEU A 314 -3.25 15.96 1.28
CA LEU A 314 -2.85 15.99 -0.14
C LEU A 314 -2.61 17.43 -0.63
N GLY A 315 -3.35 18.40 -0.09
CA GLY A 315 -3.09 19.83 -0.27
C GLY A 315 -1.69 20.24 0.20
N ARG A 316 -1.24 19.74 1.37
CA ARG A 316 0.12 19.97 1.89
C ARG A 316 1.22 19.46 0.96
N LEU A 317 0.99 18.37 0.25
CA LEU A 317 1.94 17.87 -0.75
C LEU A 317 2.05 18.81 -1.96
N SER A 318 1.10 19.71 -2.14
CA SER A 318 1.02 20.64 -3.27
C SER A 318 1.40 22.08 -2.93
N GLU A 319 1.71 22.39 -1.66
CA GLU A 319 1.95 23.77 -1.18
C GLU A 319 3.10 24.49 -1.89
N ALA A 320 4.24 23.81 -2.07
CA ALA A 320 5.39 24.39 -2.76
C ALA A 320 5.28 24.25 -4.27
N VAL A 321 5.01 23.03 -4.74
CA VAL A 321 4.83 22.65 -6.14
C VAL A 321 3.86 21.48 -6.17
N ALA A 322 2.86 21.51 -7.05
CA ALA A 322 1.95 20.38 -7.21
C ALA A 322 2.69 19.14 -7.73
N PRO A 323 2.47 17.94 -7.14
CA PRO A 323 2.99 16.70 -7.68
C PRO A 323 2.45 16.45 -9.10
N ALA A 324 3.33 15.96 -9.98
CA ALA A 324 2.97 15.51 -11.32
C ALA A 324 2.15 14.22 -11.29
N ALA A 325 2.33 13.38 -10.26
CA ALA A 325 1.52 12.21 -9.94
C ALA A 325 1.71 11.82 -8.47
N ILE A 326 0.72 11.14 -7.90
CA ILE A 326 0.81 10.50 -6.59
C ILE A 326 0.52 9.01 -6.77
N LEU A 327 1.48 8.15 -6.43
CA LEU A 327 1.26 6.71 -6.36
C LEU A 327 0.94 6.34 -4.91
N ALA A 328 -0.22 5.72 -4.66
CA ALA A 328 -0.70 5.44 -3.31
C ALA A 328 -1.13 3.97 -3.10
N CYS A 329 -0.92 3.50 -1.88
CA CYS A 329 -1.44 2.27 -1.30
C CYS A 329 -2.42 2.68 -0.21
N ASP A 330 -3.71 2.42 -0.40
CA ASP A 330 -4.78 2.89 0.49
C ASP A 330 -5.46 1.71 1.20
N CYS A 331 -5.45 1.66 2.52
CA CYS A 331 -6.03 0.51 3.23
C CYS A 331 -7.50 0.28 2.84
N ILE A 332 -7.89 -0.98 2.61
CA ILE A 332 -9.29 -1.36 2.34
C ILE A 332 -10.24 -0.86 3.43
N LEU A 333 -9.78 -0.79 4.67
CA LEU A 333 -10.58 -0.29 5.79
C LEU A 333 -10.96 1.20 5.63
N ARG A 334 -10.13 2.01 4.96
CA ARG A 334 -10.47 3.40 4.64
C ARG A 334 -11.54 3.49 3.57
N ARG A 335 -11.48 2.61 2.57
CA ARG A 335 -12.51 2.49 1.53
C ARG A 335 -13.84 2.02 2.11
N ILE A 336 -13.84 0.97 2.94
CA ILE A 336 -15.03 0.46 3.64
C ILE A 336 -15.65 1.58 4.49
N GLU A 337 -14.84 2.31 5.25
CA GLU A 337 -15.34 3.44 6.04
C GLU A 337 -15.96 4.54 5.16
N ALA A 338 -15.34 4.86 4.01
CA ALA A 338 -15.89 5.82 3.08
C ALA A 338 -17.23 5.37 2.46
N GLU A 339 -17.40 4.07 2.20
CA GLU A 339 -18.67 3.49 1.73
C GLU A 339 -19.74 3.57 2.82
N GLU A 340 -19.43 3.09 4.03
CA GLU A 340 -20.36 3.08 5.17
C GLU A 340 -20.82 4.48 5.56
N LYS A 341 -19.90 5.46 5.57
CA LYS A 341 -20.20 6.85 5.90
C LYS A 341 -20.70 7.67 4.70
N GLN A 342 -20.95 7.04 3.55
CA GLN A 342 -21.46 7.69 2.33
C GLN A 342 -20.54 8.83 1.82
N MET A 343 -19.24 8.68 2.03
CA MET A 343 -18.18 9.62 1.62
C MET A 343 -17.44 9.20 0.35
N PHE A 344 -17.72 8.01 -0.20
CA PHE A 344 -17.02 7.43 -1.35
C PHE A 344 -16.81 8.43 -2.50
N GLY A 345 -17.88 9.09 -2.97
CA GLY A 345 -17.80 10.05 -4.07
C GLY A 345 -16.97 11.30 -3.74
N GLN A 346 -17.02 11.79 -2.49
CA GLN A 346 -16.22 12.93 -2.06
C GLN A 346 -14.73 12.59 -2.02
N ILE A 347 -14.40 11.40 -1.51
CA ILE A 347 -13.03 10.89 -1.48
C ILE A 347 -12.51 10.68 -2.91
N SER A 348 -13.29 10.05 -3.80
CA SER A 348 -12.91 9.88 -5.21
C SER A 348 -12.61 11.20 -5.92
N ASN A 349 -13.41 12.24 -5.67
CA ASN A 349 -13.18 13.57 -6.22
C ASN A 349 -11.83 14.16 -5.75
N ILE A 350 -11.48 13.98 -4.47
CA ILE A 350 -10.19 14.44 -3.92
C ILE A 350 -9.03 13.65 -4.54
N LEU A 351 -9.13 12.32 -4.63
CA LEU A 351 -8.10 11.46 -5.24
C LEU A 351 -7.84 11.87 -6.70
N SER A 352 -8.91 12.07 -7.47
CA SER A 352 -8.83 12.51 -8.87
C SER A 352 -8.22 13.91 -9.01
N LYS A 353 -8.66 14.86 -8.17
CA LYS A 353 -8.13 16.24 -8.09
C LYS A 353 -6.61 16.27 -7.88
N HIS A 354 -6.09 15.39 -7.03
CA HIS A 354 -4.67 15.33 -6.68
C HIS A 354 -3.85 14.36 -7.54
N ASN A 355 -4.41 13.82 -8.64
CA ASN A 355 -3.73 12.85 -9.52
C ASN A 355 -3.23 11.61 -8.77
N VAL A 356 -4.02 11.13 -7.80
CA VAL A 356 -3.72 9.89 -7.08
C VAL A 356 -4.06 8.71 -7.99
N VAL A 357 -3.11 7.80 -8.13
CA VAL A 357 -3.26 6.51 -8.80
C VAL A 357 -2.73 5.42 -7.86
N GLY A 358 -3.30 4.23 -7.90
CA GLY A 358 -2.89 3.18 -6.99
C GLY A 358 -3.94 2.11 -6.80
N PHE A 359 -4.00 1.58 -5.58
CA PHE A 359 -4.92 0.50 -5.23
C PHE A 359 -5.26 0.49 -3.74
N SER A 360 -6.38 -0.17 -3.44
CA SER A 360 -6.77 -0.52 -2.09
C SER A 360 -6.05 -1.78 -1.62
N THR A 361 -5.57 -1.80 -0.38
CA THR A 361 -4.64 -2.83 0.13
C THR A 361 -5.18 -3.54 1.38
N TYR A 362 -4.61 -4.69 1.76
CA TYR A 362 -4.89 -5.35 3.06
C TYR A 362 -4.02 -4.86 4.22
N GLY A 363 -3.06 -4.00 3.92
CA GLY A 363 -2.04 -3.50 4.83
C GLY A 363 -1.08 -2.62 4.05
N GLU A 364 -0.35 -1.76 4.74
CA GLU A 364 0.56 -0.81 4.10
C GLU A 364 1.91 -0.85 4.81
N GLN A 365 2.98 -0.58 4.06
CA GLN A 365 4.33 -0.55 4.59
C GLN A 365 4.87 0.87 4.53
N LEU A 366 5.57 1.28 5.59
CA LEU A 366 6.29 2.54 5.63
C LEU A 366 7.60 2.33 6.40
N SER A 367 8.72 2.57 5.73
CA SER A 367 10.06 2.30 6.29
C SER A 367 10.16 0.86 6.80
N ALA A 368 10.39 0.65 8.09
CA ALA A 368 10.53 -0.67 8.72
C ALA A 368 9.24 -1.15 9.42
N MET A 369 8.08 -0.59 9.07
CA MET A 369 6.82 -0.87 9.77
C MET A 369 5.72 -1.32 8.82
N HIS A 370 4.95 -2.30 9.28
CA HIS A 370 3.62 -2.59 8.80
C HIS A 370 2.60 -1.72 9.56
N VAL A 371 1.71 -1.07 8.82
CA VAL A 371 0.68 -0.16 9.31
C VAL A 371 -0.65 -0.48 8.60
N ASN A 372 -1.76 -0.10 9.24
CA ASN A 372 -3.12 -0.36 8.75
C ASN A 372 -3.98 0.90 8.87
N GLN A 373 -5.13 0.93 8.19
CA GLN A 373 -6.02 2.11 8.13
C GLN A 373 -5.28 3.40 7.72
N THR A 374 -4.23 3.27 6.92
CA THR A 374 -3.44 4.38 6.43
C THR A 374 -3.51 4.48 4.91
N MET A 375 -3.07 5.60 4.39
CA MET A 375 -2.65 5.71 3.01
C MET A 375 -1.15 5.96 3.03
N THR A 376 -0.37 5.07 2.42
CA THR A 376 1.05 5.32 2.15
C THR A 376 1.24 5.62 0.66
N GLY A 377 2.31 6.31 0.31
CA GLY A 377 2.52 6.64 -1.09
C GLY A 377 3.77 7.44 -1.33
N VAL A 378 3.96 7.79 -2.60
CA VAL A 378 5.00 8.70 -3.07
C VAL A 378 4.38 9.79 -3.95
N ALA A 379 4.64 11.03 -3.59
CA ALA A 379 4.39 12.18 -4.45
C ALA A 379 5.62 12.39 -5.34
N ILE A 380 5.41 12.47 -6.65
CA ILE A 380 6.44 12.63 -7.67
C ILE A 380 6.25 14.01 -8.29
N TYR A 381 7.28 14.85 -8.25
CA TYR A 381 7.20 16.26 -8.65
C TYR A 381 7.85 16.47 -10.02
N PRO A 382 7.52 17.56 -10.74
CA PRO A 382 8.17 17.84 -12.02
C PRO A 382 9.71 17.94 -11.88
N PRO A 383 10.48 17.48 -12.88
CA PRO A 383 11.94 17.55 -12.85
C PRO A 383 12.43 19.00 -12.77
N GLY A 384 13.62 19.20 -12.19
CA GLY A 384 14.23 20.53 -12.07
C GLY A 384 13.82 21.34 -10.84
N HIS A 385 12.80 20.91 -10.09
CA HIS A 385 12.51 21.46 -8.77
C HIS A 385 13.44 20.88 -7.70
N ARG A 386 13.70 21.63 -6.62
CA ARG A 386 14.36 21.15 -5.41
C ARG A 386 13.48 21.51 -4.22
N PHE A 387 13.28 20.59 -3.29
CA PHE A 387 12.73 20.94 -1.99
C PHE A 387 13.75 21.83 -1.27
N GLN A 388 13.31 23.00 -0.81
CA GLN A 388 14.14 23.86 0.04
C GLN A 388 14.31 23.25 1.42
#